data_AF-A0A261B283-F1
#
_entry.id   AF-A0A261B283-F1
#
_cell.length_a   1.000
_cell.length_b   1.000
_cell.length_c   1.000
_cell.angle_alpha   90.00
_cell.angle_beta   90.00
_cell.angle_gamma   90.00
#
_symmetry.space_group_name_H-M   'P 1'
#
loop_
_entity.id
_entity.type
_entity.pdbx_description
1 polymer ?
#
loop_
_entity_poly.entity_id
_entity_poly.type
_entity_poly.pdbx_seq_one_letter_code
_entity_poly.pdbx_strand_id
1 'polypeptide(L)'
;MMDEQREIRGFPIQKLPYLVTSRIIRLMESWEQLRLCITSKKMEMITRSVNLAPMFYGCLFQDPYSIIVFGRENHFRFFSCGTAGQETGIDRFVTLEEVSKWLKPTETNQVEIIVGLLEKFISIIPQSYMEVHLNLPEMRTMSIQNVFFHPIIRNCEAVIIIGGKEISSEDLNFILDTASLLRHLRIEDTSTPPYGYFHEKIFKLKHFKCHTYDWICIESLFTLKNHGKISIGKNRFSYADLNRFLKYWVHCEVDMFDEYLHIDMEEDIPEDELFDGITRLNSNRFGLPAYLMRKLILCIWYQKRTLKLGAWLPDDRWPIEIEGDKTFRGEYDALRAVERRMELEQTLKENYDVEDILNEIRELNEQLEELQEESMFTITECI
;
A
#
# COMPACT_ATOMS: atom_id res chain seq x y z
N MET A 1 57.36 23.91 35.57
CA MET A 1 56.89 23.76 34.19
C MET A 1 55.38 23.95 34.21
N MET A 2 54.91 25.09 33.70
CA MET A 2 53.49 25.31 33.44
C MET A 2 53.23 24.84 32.02
N ASP A 3 52.41 23.81 31.86
CA ASP A 3 51.90 23.42 30.55
C ASP A 3 50.91 24.49 30.09
N GLU A 4 51.27 25.23 29.04
CA GLU A 4 50.35 26.06 28.28
C GLU A 4 49.32 25.14 27.61
N GLN A 5 48.12 25.07 28.17
CA GLN A 5 46.94 24.63 27.44
C GLN A 5 46.73 25.60 26.26
N ARG A 6 47.22 25.24 25.07
CA ARG A 6 46.81 25.87 23.83
C ARG A 6 45.30 25.68 23.68
N GLU A 7 44.53 26.75 23.91
CA GLU A 7 43.14 26.84 23.48
C GLU A 7 43.08 26.47 21.98
N ILE A 8 42.47 25.34 21.66
CA ILE A 8 42.14 24.99 20.27
C ILE A 8 41.06 25.99 19.84
N ARG A 9 41.47 27.14 19.32
CA ARG A 9 40.55 28.09 18.68
C ARG A 9 39.99 27.42 17.42
N GLY A 10 38.74 27.02 17.49
CA GLY A 10 38.02 26.40 16.37
C GLY A 10 38.11 27.24 15.10
N PHE A 11 38.11 26.56 13.94
CA PHE A 11 38.22 27.21 12.64
C PHE A 11 36.95 28.05 12.35
N PRO A 12 37.07 29.37 12.06
CA PRO A 12 35.91 30.23 11.91
C PRO A 12 35.28 30.08 10.51
N ILE A 13 34.41 29.08 10.33
CA ILE A 13 33.66 28.81 9.08
C ILE A 13 33.02 30.08 8.52
N GLN A 14 32.57 31.00 9.38
CA GLN A 14 31.94 32.27 9.00
C GLN A 14 32.83 33.26 8.24
N LYS A 15 34.15 33.06 8.25
CA LYS A 15 35.13 33.89 7.55
C LYS A 15 35.52 33.35 6.17
N LEU A 16 35.05 32.15 5.82
CA LEU A 16 35.33 31.55 4.53
C LEU A 16 34.50 32.19 3.40
N PRO A 17 35.02 32.18 2.15
CA PRO A 17 34.23 32.53 0.97
C PRO A 17 33.01 31.61 0.83
N TYR A 18 31.89 32.18 0.35
CA TYR A 18 30.61 31.47 0.26
C TYR A 18 30.69 30.11 -0.42
N LEU A 19 31.41 30.00 -1.55
CA LEU A 19 31.54 28.73 -2.28
C LEU A 19 32.23 27.64 -1.45
N VAL A 20 33.23 28.02 -0.65
CA VAL A 20 33.93 27.08 0.24
C VAL A 20 33.01 26.68 1.38
N THR A 21 32.34 27.65 2.01
CA THR A 21 31.37 27.41 3.09
C THR A 21 30.23 26.51 2.63
N SER A 22 29.66 26.77 1.45
CA SER A 22 28.59 25.97 0.86
C SER A 22 29.04 24.53 0.61
N ARG A 23 30.26 24.33 0.11
CA ARG A 23 30.81 22.99 -0.10
C ARG A 23 31.03 22.24 1.21
N ILE A 24 31.53 22.93 2.25
CA ILE A 24 31.69 22.34 3.58
C ILE A 24 30.32 21.92 4.15
N ILE A 25 29.32 22.81 4.10
CA ILE A 25 27.97 22.54 4.60
C ILE A 25 27.34 21.32 3.89
N ARG A 26 27.55 21.16 2.57
CA ARG A 26 27.06 19.98 1.84
C ARG A 26 27.76 18.68 2.23
N LEU A 27 28.99 18.75 2.74
CA LEU A 27 29.77 17.58 3.18
C LEU A 27 29.50 17.23 4.65
N MET A 28 28.94 18.16 5.43
CA MET A 28 28.51 17.92 6.80
C MET A 28 27.37 16.90 6.86
N GLU A 29 27.34 16.10 7.92
CA GLU A 29 26.18 15.27 8.23
C GLU A 29 24.96 16.13 8.57
N SER A 30 23.75 15.60 8.39
CA SER A 30 22.50 16.35 8.57
C SER A 30 22.36 16.97 9.97
N TRP A 31 22.86 16.30 11.02
CA TRP A 31 22.84 16.85 12.37
C TRP A 31 23.86 17.98 12.56
N GLU A 32 25.03 17.90 11.92
CA GLU A 32 26.04 18.97 11.93
C GLU A 32 25.47 20.21 11.24
N GLN A 33 24.75 20.02 10.13
CA GLN A 33 24.04 21.09 9.43
C GLN A 33 23.02 21.78 10.35
N LEU A 34 22.23 21.01 11.12
CA LEU A 34 21.28 21.58 12.09
C LEU A 34 21.99 22.29 13.25
N ARG A 35 22.98 21.67 13.88
CA ARG A 35 23.75 22.30 14.97
C ARG A 35 24.45 23.58 14.50
N LEU A 36 24.95 23.60 13.27
CA LEU A 36 25.49 24.80 12.65
C LEU A 36 24.45 25.93 12.59
N CYS A 37 23.20 25.60 12.24
CA CYS A 37 22.10 26.57 12.24
C CYS A 37 21.77 27.08 13.65
N ILE A 38 21.86 26.24 14.67
CA ILE A 38 21.63 26.60 16.08
C ILE A 38 22.69 27.60 16.59
N THR A 39 23.91 27.58 16.04
CA THR A 39 25.00 28.47 16.50
C THR A 39 24.70 29.96 16.29
N SER A 40 24.02 30.33 15.20
CA SER A 40 23.67 31.73 14.90
C SER A 40 22.68 31.86 13.76
N LYS A 41 21.88 32.94 13.77
CA LYS A 41 20.99 33.32 12.67
C LYS A 41 21.72 33.48 11.33
N LYS A 42 22.98 33.95 11.36
CA LYS A 42 23.82 34.07 10.15
C LYS A 42 24.09 32.70 9.53
N MET A 43 24.51 31.72 10.34
CA MET A 43 24.75 30.37 9.84
C MET A 43 23.47 29.70 9.36
N GLU A 44 22.36 29.90 10.05
CA GLU A 44 21.05 29.42 9.59
C GLU A 44 20.73 29.94 8.18
N MET A 45 20.87 31.25 7.93
CA MET A 45 20.63 31.84 6.61
C MET A 45 21.58 31.29 5.54
N ILE A 46 22.86 31.11 5.87
CA ILE A 46 23.84 30.53 4.94
C ILE A 46 23.43 29.09 4.61
N THR A 47 23.16 28.25 5.61
CA THR A 47 22.76 26.85 5.40
C THR A 47 21.48 26.74 4.58
N ARG A 48 20.45 27.55 4.84
CA ARG A 48 19.22 27.60 4.03
C ARG A 48 19.48 27.96 2.57
N SER A 49 20.47 28.83 2.30
CA SER A 49 20.85 29.21 0.94
C SER A 49 21.64 28.11 0.22
N VAL A 50 22.22 27.17 0.97
CA VAL A 50 22.82 25.98 0.38
C VAL A 50 21.68 25.10 -0.08
N ASN A 51 21.60 24.84 -1.39
CA ASN A 51 20.67 23.85 -1.93
C ASN A 51 21.08 22.46 -1.41
N LEU A 52 20.54 22.08 -0.25
CA LEU A 52 20.77 20.80 0.41
C LEU A 52 19.90 19.74 -0.25
N ALA A 53 20.42 18.51 -0.26
CA ALA A 53 19.72 17.40 -0.87
C ALA A 53 18.48 17.04 -0.01
N PRO A 54 17.30 16.83 -0.61
CA PRO A 54 16.10 16.48 0.14
C PRO A 54 16.26 15.19 0.96
N MET A 55 15.57 15.13 2.11
CA MET A 55 15.64 14.03 3.09
C MET A 55 14.28 13.44 3.42
N PHE A 56 14.27 12.22 3.94
CA PHE A 56 13.10 11.60 4.55
C PHE A 56 12.84 12.21 5.92
N TYR A 57 11.57 12.38 6.28
CA TYR A 57 11.12 12.79 7.61
C TYR A 57 10.09 11.79 8.15
N GLY A 58 10.22 11.44 9.42
CA GLY A 58 9.28 10.62 10.18
C GLY A 58 8.90 11.33 11.47
N CYS A 59 7.62 11.30 11.86
CA CYS A 59 7.16 11.83 13.12
C CYS A 59 6.42 10.75 13.90
N LEU A 60 6.99 10.32 15.02
CA LEU A 60 6.34 9.40 15.96
C LEU A 60 5.63 10.19 17.04
N PHE A 61 4.30 10.11 17.04
CA PHE A 61 3.43 10.70 18.05
C PHE A 61 3.13 9.68 19.13
N GLN A 62 3.62 9.96 20.35
CA GLN A 62 3.40 9.20 21.56
C GLN A 62 3.72 10.07 22.79
N ASP A 63 3.04 9.82 23.90
CA ASP A 63 3.32 10.48 25.17
C ASP A 63 4.25 9.63 26.05
N PRO A 64 5.16 10.25 26.82
CA PRO A 64 5.52 11.67 26.81
C PRO A 64 6.72 11.96 25.87
N TYR A 65 7.05 11.06 24.94
CA TYR A 65 8.28 11.14 24.12
C TYR A 65 7.98 10.96 22.64
N SER A 66 7.49 12.01 22.00
CA SER A 66 7.36 12.00 20.55
C SER A 66 8.72 12.21 19.88
N ILE A 67 8.91 11.66 18.69
CA ILE A 67 10.22 11.63 18.03
C ILE A 67 10.11 12.17 16.61
N ILE A 68 11.01 13.06 16.22
CA ILE A 68 11.25 13.40 14.82
C ILE A 68 12.46 12.59 14.34
N VAL A 69 12.26 11.83 13.29
CA VAL A 69 13.31 11.08 12.58
C VAL A 69 13.54 11.76 11.26
N PHE A 70 14.79 11.96 10.87
CA PHE A 70 15.11 12.42 9.53
C PHE A 70 16.44 11.88 9.06
N GLY A 71 16.61 11.76 7.75
CA GLY A 71 17.84 11.24 7.18
C GLY A 71 17.71 10.83 5.74
N ARG A 72 18.72 10.10 5.27
CA ARG A 72 18.79 9.54 3.93
C ARG A 72 19.24 8.10 4.01
N GLU A 73 18.58 7.24 3.25
CA GLU A 73 18.89 5.80 3.16
C GLU A 73 18.99 5.18 4.57
N ASN A 74 20.07 4.48 4.90
CA ASN A 74 20.26 3.81 6.19
C ASN A 74 20.85 4.72 7.28
N HIS A 75 20.97 6.02 7.03
CA HIS A 75 21.54 7.00 7.96
C HIS A 75 20.46 7.89 8.58
N PHE A 76 19.60 7.30 9.41
CA PHE A 76 18.60 8.03 10.17
C PHE A 76 19.19 8.68 11.43
N ARG A 77 18.57 9.79 11.84
CA ARG A 77 18.83 10.49 13.09
C ARG A 77 17.51 10.71 13.80
N PHE A 78 17.56 10.70 15.13
CA PHE A 78 16.40 10.73 16.00
C PHE A 78 16.47 11.97 16.88
N PHE A 79 15.35 12.67 16.99
CA PHE A 79 15.18 13.84 17.83
C PHE A 79 14.01 13.56 18.78
N SER A 80 14.26 13.48 20.08
CA SER A 80 13.21 13.23 21.07
C SER A 80 12.65 14.54 21.62
N CYS A 81 11.35 14.73 21.45
CA CYS A 81 10.54 15.77 22.05
C CYS A 81 9.94 15.23 23.36
N GLY A 82 10.55 15.51 24.52
CA GLY A 82 10.03 15.09 25.83
C GLY A 82 10.96 15.45 27.00
N THR A 83 10.49 15.26 28.24
CA THR A 83 11.14 15.77 29.46
C THR A 83 12.11 14.82 30.14
N ALA A 84 12.21 13.56 29.73
CA ALA A 84 13.22 12.64 30.22
C ALA A 84 14.27 12.40 29.13
N GLY A 85 15.49 12.86 29.42
CA GLY A 85 16.65 12.50 28.62
C GLY A 85 16.79 10.98 28.64
N GLN A 86 16.60 10.35 27.49
CA GLN A 86 17.11 9.00 27.33
C GLN A 86 18.64 9.14 27.29
N GLU A 87 19.29 8.70 28.36
CA GLU A 87 20.69 8.23 28.34
C GLU A 87 20.77 6.99 27.44
N THR A 88 20.50 7.16 26.15
CA THR A 88 20.95 6.19 25.16
C THR A 88 22.29 6.71 24.71
N GLY A 89 23.36 5.96 24.99
CA GLY A 89 24.75 6.31 24.65
C GLY A 89 25.05 6.35 23.15
N ILE A 90 24.12 6.89 22.36
CA ILE A 90 24.19 7.06 20.92
C ILE A 90 24.40 8.55 20.66
N ASP A 91 25.57 8.90 20.12
CA ASP A 91 26.05 10.25 19.79
C ASP A 91 25.24 10.95 18.65
N ARG A 92 23.98 10.56 18.44
CA ARG A 92 23.15 10.91 17.27
C ARG A 92 21.84 11.60 17.60
N PHE A 93 21.66 12.03 18.85
CA PHE A 93 20.51 12.81 19.30
C PHE A 93 20.84 14.30 19.38
N VAL A 94 19.93 15.13 18.89
CA VAL A 94 19.88 16.55 19.24
C VAL A 94 18.86 16.67 20.37
N THR A 95 19.20 17.37 21.46
CA THR A 95 18.33 17.46 22.63
C THR A 95 17.35 18.63 22.51
N LEU A 96 16.25 18.57 23.27
CA LEU A 96 15.31 19.70 23.39
C LEU A 96 16.00 20.97 23.88
N GLU A 97 17.00 20.84 24.75
CA GLU A 97 17.80 21.96 25.24
C GLU A 97 18.58 22.64 24.12
N GLU A 98 19.20 21.87 23.21
CA GLU A 98 19.95 22.41 22.06
C GLU A 98 19.05 23.24 21.12
N VAL A 99 17.81 22.79 20.88
CA VAL A 99 16.87 23.46 19.98
C VAL A 99 15.91 24.40 20.68
N SER A 100 16.02 24.58 21.99
CA SER A 100 15.14 25.44 22.80
C SER A 100 15.02 26.86 22.26
N LYS A 101 16.08 27.37 21.60
CA LYS A 101 16.10 28.69 20.93
C LYS A 101 15.12 28.81 19.75
N TRP A 102 14.66 27.70 19.20
CA TRP A 102 13.69 27.65 18.11
C TRP A 102 12.25 27.51 18.60
N LEU A 103 12.05 27.15 19.87
CA LEU A 103 10.75 26.98 20.49
C LEU A 103 10.28 28.28 21.13
N LYS A 104 8.96 28.49 21.19
CA LYS A 104 8.39 29.62 21.94
C LYS A 104 8.36 29.28 23.43
N PRO A 105 8.59 30.25 24.33
CA PRO A 105 8.58 30.01 25.79
C PRO A 105 7.28 29.42 26.35
N THR A 106 6.17 29.52 25.62
CA THR A 106 4.82 29.08 26.02
C THR A 106 4.41 27.73 25.41
N GLU A 107 5.24 27.12 24.56
CA GLU A 107 4.91 25.84 23.92
C GLU A 107 5.15 24.68 24.91
N THR A 108 4.08 24.27 25.60
CA THR A 108 4.07 23.10 26.51
C THR A 108 3.36 21.90 25.91
N ASN A 109 2.58 22.09 24.84
CA ASN A 109 1.90 21.01 24.13
C ASN A 109 2.90 20.26 23.23
N GLN A 110 3.00 18.93 23.40
CA GLN A 110 3.96 18.11 22.66
C GLN A 110 3.75 18.15 21.14
N VAL A 111 2.50 18.18 20.68
CA VAL A 111 2.18 18.24 19.25
C VAL A 111 2.70 19.55 18.66
N GLU A 112 2.47 20.67 19.33
CA GLU A 112 2.95 21.99 18.90
C GLU A 112 4.48 22.05 18.85
N ILE A 113 5.17 21.47 19.84
CA ILE A 113 6.63 21.38 19.87
C ILE A 113 7.15 20.61 18.63
N ILE A 114 6.58 19.43 18.36
CA ILE A 114 6.99 18.60 17.21
C ILE A 114 6.74 19.34 15.91
N VAL A 115 5.55 19.91 15.74
CA VAL A 115 5.16 20.59 14.50
C VAL A 115 6.05 21.82 14.26
N GLY A 116 6.28 22.65 15.29
CA GLY A 116 7.14 23.82 15.18
C GLY A 116 8.59 23.46 14.84
N LEU A 117 9.12 22.38 15.43
CA LEU A 117 10.47 21.89 15.09
C LEU A 117 10.52 21.27 13.69
N LEU A 118 9.50 20.52 13.29
CA LEU A 118 9.40 19.92 11.96
C LEU A 118 9.38 21.01 10.88
N GLU A 119 8.55 22.04 11.05
CA GLU A 119 8.53 23.22 10.18
C GLU A 119 9.91 23.88 10.09
N LYS A 120 10.58 24.02 11.23
CA LYS A 120 11.93 24.59 11.28
C LYS A 120 12.93 23.72 10.53
N PHE A 121 12.90 22.40 10.71
CA PHE A 121 13.84 21.47 10.07
C PHE A 121 13.63 21.44 8.56
N ILE A 122 12.38 21.32 8.10
CA ILE A 122 12.04 21.30 6.66
C ILE A 122 12.43 22.61 5.98
N SER A 123 12.35 23.74 6.70
CA SER A 123 12.78 25.03 6.17
C SER A 123 14.30 25.18 6.00
N ILE A 124 15.10 24.28 6.59
CA ILE A 124 16.57 24.24 6.50
C ILE A 124 17.01 23.14 5.54
N ILE A 125 16.45 21.94 5.70
CA ILE A 125 16.76 20.75 4.92
C ILE A 125 15.48 20.36 4.20
N PRO A 126 15.43 20.43 2.85
CA PRO A 126 14.22 20.12 2.10
C PRO A 126 13.72 18.71 2.35
N GLN A 127 12.40 18.54 2.28
CA GLN A 127 11.74 17.26 2.42
C GLN A 127 11.59 16.54 1.07
N SER A 128 11.83 15.23 1.08
CA SER A 128 11.54 14.32 -0.05
C SER A 128 10.31 13.44 0.18
N TYR A 129 10.03 13.12 1.44
CA TYR A 129 8.98 12.20 1.85
C TYR A 129 8.69 12.39 3.35
N MET A 130 7.44 12.24 3.77
CA MET A 130 7.01 12.26 5.15
C MET A 130 6.23 11.02 5.56
N GLU A 131 6.55 10.55 6.76
CA GLU A 131 5.85 9.48 7.44
C GLU A 131 5.38 9.93 8.81
N VAL A 132 4.14 9.58 9.16
CA VAL A 132 3.54 9.89 10.46
C VAL A 132 3.24 8.58 11.16
N HIS A 133 3.85 8.34 12.31
CA HIS A 133 3.59 7.18 13.15
C HIS A 133 2.71 7.59 14.33
N LEU A 134 1.63 6.85 14.55
CA LEU A 134 0.66 7.05 15.62
C LEU A 134 0.73 5.84 16.55
N ASN A 135 1.35 5.97 17.71
CA ASN A 135 1.40 4.90 18.71
C ASN A 135 0.19 5.02 19.63
N LEU A 136 -0.96 4.50 19.19
CA LEU A 136 -2.25 4.75 19.84
C LEU A 136 -2.27 4.38 21.33
N PRO A 137 -1.69 3.25 21.79
CA PRO A 137 -1.61 2.92 23.21
C PRO A 137 -0.87 3.96 24.07
N GLU A 138 0.09 4.67 23.48
CA GLU A 138 0.90 5.66 24.17
C GLU A 138 0.46 7.10 23.89
N MET A 139 -0.54 7.33 23.03
CA MET A 139 -1.16 8.65 22.81
C MET A 139 -2.21 8.93 23.89
N ARG A 140 -1.77 9.45 25.04
CA ARG A 140 -2.61 9.71 26.24
C ARG A 140 -3.20 11.12 26.27
N THR A 141 -2.45 12.10 25.81
CA THR A 141 -2.81 13.53 25.82
C THR A 141 -3.11 14.08 24.44
N MET A 142 -2.65 13.39 23.40
CA MET A 142 -2.86 13.74 22.00
C MET A 142 -3.92 12.84 21.36
N SER A 143 -4.70 13.41 20.44
CA SER A 143 -5.62 12.67 19.57
C SER A 143 -5.17 12.74 18.12
N ILE A 144 -5.67 11.84 17.29
CA ILE A 144 -5.41 11.84 15.84
C ILE A 144 -5.86 13.17 15.23
N GLN A 145 -7.01 13.69 15.66
CA GLN A 145 -7.55 14.96 15.20
C GLN A 145 -6.62 16.12 15.55
N ASN A 146 -6.03 16.13 16.76
CA ASN A 146 -5.07 17.16 17.16
C ASN A 146 -3.80 17.10 16.31
N VAL A 147 -3.28 15.90 16.02
CA VAL A 147 -2.07 15.71 15.21
C VAL A 147 -2.29 16.18 13.77
N PHE A 148 -3.37 15.73 13.13
CA PHE A 148 -3.71 16.07 11.75
C PHE A 148 -4.38 17.45 11.61
N PHE A 149 -4.60 18.19 12.70
CA PHE A 149 -5.01 19.59 12.61
C PHE A 149 -3.95 20.43 11.87
N HIS A 150 -2.67 20.07 11.97
CA HIS A 150 -1.56 20.84 11.43
C HIS A 150 -1.31 20.57 9.94
N PRO A 151 -1.25 21.61 9.08
CA PRO A 151 -1.10 21.45 7.63
C PRO A 151 0.13 20.66 7.20
N ILE A 152 1.25 20.81 7.91
CA ILE A 152 2.48 20.07 7.58
C ILE A 152 2.24 18.56 7.67
N ILE A 153 1.55 18.10 8.71
CA ILE A 153 1.19 16.69 8.95
C ILE A 153 0.19 16.18 7.90
N ARG A 154 -0.78 17.00 7.50
CA ARG A 154 -1.76 16.65 6.45
C ARG A 154 -1.13 16.36 5.09
N ASN A 155 0.06 16.89 4.85
CA ASN A 155 0.81 16.68 3.62
C ASN A 155 1.73 15.45 3.70
N CYS A 156 1.50 14.54 4.65
CA CYS A 156 2.22 13.27 4.71
C CYS A 156 1.86 12.34 3.55
N GLU A 157 2.85 11.58 3.11
CA GLU A 157 2.70 10.54 2.11
C GLU A 157 2.43 9.17 2.75
N ALA A 158 2.84 8.99 4.01
CA ALA A 158 2.61 7.77 4.77
C ALA A 158 2.07 8.00 6.18
N VAL A 159 1.18 7.10 6.60
CA VAL A 159 0.73 6.98 7.98
C VAL A 159 0.92 5.54 8.45
N ILE A 160 1.52 5.38 9.63
CA ILE A 160 1.69 4.09 10.30
C ILE A 160 0.99 4.15 11.65
N ILE A 161 0.09 3.20 11.90
CA ILE A 161 -0.67 3.08 13.13
C ILE A 161 -0.11 1.90 13.90
N ILE A 162 0.37 2.14 15.12
CA ILE A 162 1.12 1.19 15.94
C ILE A 162 0.35 0.90 17.22
N GLY A 163 0.20 -0.38 17.55
CA GLY A 163 -0.46 -0.85 18.75
C GLY A 163 -1.95 -0.51 18.86
N GLY A 164 -2.63 -1.15 19.82
CA GLY A 164 -4.08 -0.98 20.07
C GLY A 164 -4.86 -2.29 19.91
N LYS A 165 -6.11 -2.32 20.41
CA LYS A 165 -7.03 -3.44 20.18
C LYS A 165 -7.77 -3.28 18.85
N GLU A 166 -8.33 -2.10 18.63
CA GLU A 166 -9.12 -1.76 17.45
C GLU A 166 -9.00 -0.24 17.24
N ILE A 167 -8.74 0.19 16.01
CA ILE A 167 -8.83 1.61 15.66
C ILE A 167 -10.27 1.92 15.25
N SER A 168 -10.81 3.05 15.71
CA SER A 168 -12.20 3.43 15.39
C SER A 168 -12.38 3.73 13.90
N SER A 169 -13.60 3.53 13.39
CA SER A 169 -13.93 3.91 12.01
C SER A 169 -13.82 5.41 11.82
N GLU A 170 -14.19 6.19 12.84
CA GLU A 170 -14.10 7.65 12.86
C GLU A 170 -12.66 8.13 12.68
N ASP A 171 -11.71 7.53 13.38
CA ASP A 171 -10.30 7.89 13.30
C ASP A 171 -9.67 7.51 11.96
N LEU A 172 -9.98 6.31 11.45
CA LEU A 172 -9.51 5.89 10.12
C LEU A 172 -10.07 6.80 9.02
N ASN A 173 -11.37 7.10 9.06
CA ASN A 173 -12.00 8.03 8.12
C ASN A 173 -11.34 9.40 8.21
N PHE A 174 -11.10 9.90 9.43
CA PHE A 174 -10.44 11.19 9.63
C PHE A 174 -9.05 11.24 8.99
N ILE A 175 -8.24 10.18 9.14
CA ILE A 175 -6.92 10.10 8.50
C ILE A 175 -7.06 10.10 6.97
N LEU A 176 -7.90 9.22 6.43
CA LEU A 176 -8.09 9.07 4.98
C LEU A 176 -8.68 10.31 4.32
N ASP A 177 -9.47 11.09 5.07
CA ASP A 177 -10.08 12.33 4.60
C ASP A 177 -9.19 13.55 4.74
N THR A 178 -8.31 13.56 5.73
CA THR A 178 -7.51 14.74 6.06
C THR A 178 -6.10 14.69 5.44
N ALA A 179 -5.53 13.50 5.26
CA ALA A 179 -4.18 13.33 4.71
C ALA A 179 -4.20 13.44 3.17
N SER A 180 -3.87 14.61 2.64
CA SER A 180 -4.10 14.98 1.23
C SER A 180 -3.17 14.27 0.24
N LEU A 181 -1.95 13.94 0.66
CA LEU A 181 -0.93 13.27 -0.15
C LEU A 181 -0.76 11.79 0.19
N LEU A 182 -1.66 11.24 1.01
CA LEU A 182 -1.54 9.89 1.53
C LEU A 182 -1.51 8.87 0.40
N ARG A 183 -0.42 8.11 0.35
CA ARG A 183 -0.20 7.02 -0.60
C ARG A 183 0.02 5.69 0.10
N HIS A 184 0.46 5.73 1.36
CA HIS A 184 0.82 4.57 2.14
C HIS A 184 0.11 4.60 3.50
N LEU A 185 -0.68 3.58 3.79
CA LEU A 185 -1.25 3.39 5.13
C LEU A 185 -0.86 2.01 5.63
N ARG A 186 -0.27 1.97 6.82
CA ARG A 186 0.06 0.73 7.50
C ARG A 186 -0.56 0.68 8.87
N ILE A 187 -1.20 -0.43 9.19
CA ILE A 187 -1.68 -0.76 10.53
C ILE A 187 -0.83 -1.93 11.02
N GLU A 188 -0.02 -1.67 12.03
CA GLU A 188 0.91 -2.62 12.63
C GLU A 188 0.37 -3.15 13.96
N ASP A 189 1.04 -4.18 14.48
CA ASP A 189 0.68 -4.91 15.70
C ASP A 189 -0.73 -5.51 15.68
N THR A 190 -1.36 -5.63 16.85
CA THR A 190 -2.71 -6.18 17.04
C THR A 190 -3.84 -5.24 16.62
N SER A 191 -3.51 -4.05 16.14
CA SER A 191 -4.53 -3.10 15.69
C SER A 191 -5.15 -3.55 14.39
N THR A 192 -6.48 -3.52 14.34
CA THR A 192 -7.25 -3.79 13.14
C THR A 192 -8.37 -2.77 12.99
N PRO A 193 -8.81 -2.48 11.76
CA PRO A 193 -10.08 -1.81 11.53
C PRO A 193 -11.26 -2.60 12.13
N PRO A 194 -12.41 -1.94 12.37
CA PRO A 194 -13.63 -2.59 12.82
C PRO A 194 -14.17 -3.54 11.75
N TYR A 195 -14.87 -4.61 12.15
CA TYR A 195 -15.46 -5.55 11.20
C TYR A 195 -16.47 -4.88 10.27
N GLY A 196 -16.39 -5.17 8.97
CA GLY A 196 -17.21 -4.55 7.94
C GLY A 196 -16.80 -3.12 7.61
N TYR A 197 -15.68 -2.63 8.13
CA TYR A 197 -15.19 -1.30 7.78
C TYR A 197 -14.96 -1.19 6.28
N PHE A 198 -15.36 -0.05 5.72
CA PHE A 198 -15.17 0.23 4.30
C PHE A 198 -14.91 1.72 4.11
N HIS A 199 -13.85 2.03 3.37
CA HIS A 199 -13.56 3.37 2.91
C HIS A 199 -12.93 3.30 1.52
N GLU A 200 -13.54 3.97 0.54
CA GLU A 200 -13.13 3.87 -0.87
C GLU A 200 -11.66 4.24 -1.10
N LYS A 201 -11.11 5.18 -0.32
CA LYS A 201 -9.70 5.58 -0.46
C LYS A 201 -8.71 4.49 -0.08
N ILE A 202 -9.04 3.54 0.77
CA ILE A 202 -8.10 2.46 1.15
C ILE A 202 -7.65 1.68 -0.07
N PHE A 203 -8.57 1.40 -0.98
CA PHE A 203 -8.29 0.67 -2.22
C PHE A 203 -7.70 1.57 -3.32
N LYS A 204 -7.59 2.88 -3.09
CA LYS A 204 -6.91 3.84 -3.97
C LYS A 204 -5.49 4.16 -3.50
N LEU A 205 -5.11 3.72 -2.30
CA LEU A 205 -3.76 3.89 -1.80
C LEU A 205 -2.79 3.05 -2.62
N LYS A 206 -1.60 3.62 -2.87
CA LYS A 206 -0.52 2.89 -3.55
C LYS A 206 -0.11 1.65 -2.75
N HIS A 207 -0.11 1.77 -1.42
CA HIS A 207 0.15 0.64 -0.53
C HIS A 207 -0.69 0.73 0.74
N PHE A 208 -1.55 -0.27 0.95
CA PHE A 208 -2.20 -0.52 2.23
C PHE A 208 -1.66 -1.83 2.82
N LYS A 209 -1.36 -1.85 4.12
CA LYS A 209 -0.91 -3.07 4.81
C LYS A 209 -1.50 -3.14 6.22
N CYS A 210 -2.16 -4.25 6.54
CA CYS A 210 -2.65 -4.58 7.87
C CYS A 210 -2.11 -5.96 8.30
N HIS A 211 -2.04 -6.23 9.61
CA HIS A 211 -1.64 -7.55 10.13
C HIS A 211 -2.66 -8.64 9.76
N THR A 212 -3.95 -8.35 9.93
CA THR A 212 -5.05 -9.21 9.47
C THR A 212 -6.09 -8.41 8.70
N TYR A 213 -6.81 -9.12 7.85
CA TYR A 213 -7.89 -8.61 7.00
C TYR A 213 -9.24 -9.23 7.39
N ASP A 214 -9.31 -9.82 8.58
CA ASP A 214 -10.53 -10.36 9.21
C ASP A 214 -11.71 -9.38 9.25
N TRP A 215 -11.42 -8.09 9.16
CA TRP A 215 -12.39 -7.01 9.17
C TRP A 215 -13.07 -6.80 7.81
N ILE A 216 -12.52 -7.33 6.71
CA ILE A 216 -13.11 -7.18 5.38
C ILE A 216 -14.27 -8.19 5.24
N CYS A 217 -15.44 -7.69 4.87
CA CYS A 217 -16.57 -8.51 4.44
C CYS A 217 -16.52 -8.76 2.94
N ILE A 218 -17.11 -9.87 2.48
CA ILE A 218 -17.15 -10.18 1.05
C ILE A 218 -17.91 -9.12 0.24
N GLU A 219 -18.93 -8.51 0.85
CA GLU A 219 -19.69 -7.39 0.27
C GLU A 219 -18.80 -6.19 -0.05
N SER A 220 -17.73 -5.95 0.71
CA SER A 220 -16.79 -4.86 0.43
C SER A 220 -16.09 -5.06 -0.92
N LEU A 221 -15.85 -6.32 -1.32
CA LEU A 221 -15.23 -6.63 -2.62
C LEU A 221 -16.18 -6.36 -3.79
N PHE A 222 -17.50 -6.41 -3.60
CA PHE A 222 -18.47 -6.10 -4.66
C PHE A 222 -18.47 -4.62 -5.05
N THR A 223 -17.92 -3.76 -4.19
CA THR A 223 -17.86 -2.31 -4.44
C THR A 223 -16.64 -1.89 -5.24
N LEU A 224 -15.69 -2.80 -5.48
CA LEU A 224 -14.46 -2.54 -6.20
C LEU A 224 -14.77 -2.18 -7.66
N LYS A 225 -14.22 -1.05 -8.13
CA LYS A 225 -14.35 -0.60 -9.53
C LYS A 225 -13.03 -0.02 -10.01
N ASN A 226 -12.39 -0.66 -10.98
CA ASN A 226 -11.14 -0.24 -11.62
C ASN A 226 -10.02 0.06 -10.60
N HIS A 227 -9.86 -0.79 -9.58
CA HIS A 227 -8.75 -0.65 -8.65
C HIS A 227 -7.48 -1.27 -9.22
N GLY A 228 -6.31 -0.76 -8.85
CA GLY A 228 -5.04 -1.41 -9.20
C GLY A 228 -4.85 -2.75 -8.46
N LYS A 229 -3.60 -3.10 -8.18
CA LYS A 229 -3.29 -4.29 -7.41
C LYS A 229 -3.83 -4.25 -5.97
N ILE A 230 -4.64 -5.25 -5.60
CA ILE A 230 -5.16 -5.45 -4.24
C ILE A 230 -4.57 -6.74 -3.66
N SER A 231 -3.99 -6.64 -2.46
CA SER A 231 -3.51 -7.80 -1.71
C SER A 231 -4.24 -7.89 -0.37
N ILE A 232 -5.00 -8.96 -0.18
CA ILE A 232 -5.68 -9.33 1.06
C ILE A 232 -4.89 -10.47 1.68
N GLY A 233 -4.27 -10.20 2.82
CA GLY A 233 -3.53 -11.21 3.58
C GLY A 233 -4.48 -12.15 4.33
N LYS A 234 -4.03 -12.65 5.49
CA LYS A 234 -4.86 -13.46 6.40
C LYS A 234 -6.25 -12.84 6.59
N ASN A 235 -7.30 -13.60 6.26
CA ASN A 235 -8.68 -13.15 6.21
C ASN A 235 -9.64 -14.27 6.68
N ARG A 236 -10.96 -14.00 6.63
CA ARG A 236 -12.03 -14.93 7.05
C ARG A 236 -12.90 -15.45 5.91
N PHE A 237 -12.51 -15.22 4.66
CA PHE A 237 -13.32 -15.65 3.52
C PHE A 237 -13.34 -17.17 3.44
N SER A 238 -14.55 -17.72 3.38
CA SER A 238 -14.77 -19.10 2.97
C SER A 238 -14.72 -19.23 1.44
N TYR A 239 -14.58 -20.45 0.94
CA TYR A 239 -14.68 -20.68 -0.51
C TYR A 239 -16.10 -20.41 -1.02
N ALA A 240 -17.14 -20.62 -0.21
CA ALA A 240 -18.49 -20.15 -0.49
C ALA A 240 -18.60 -18.62 -0.63
N ASP A 241 -17.90 -17.83 0.19
CA ASP A 241 -17.85 -16.37 0.04
C ASP A 241 -17.18 -15.98 -1.28
N LEU A 242 -16.06 -16.62 -1.61
CA LEU A 242 -15.35 -16.39 -2.86
C LEU A 242 -16.18 -16.82 -4.07
N ASN A 243 -16.90 -17.95 -4.01
CA ASN A 243 -17.84 -18.36 -5.05
C ASN A 243 -18.92 -17.30 -5.30
N ARG A 244 -19.48 -16.72 -4.23
CA ARG A 244 -20.44 -15.61 -4.34
C ARG A 244 -19.80 -14.38 -5.00
N PHE A 245 -18.54 -14.09 -4.70
CA PHE A 245 -17.78 -13.03 -5.38
C PHE A 245 -17.53 -13.33 -6.86
N LEU A 246 -17.15 -14.55 -7.22
CA LEU A 246 -16.98 -14.94 -8.63
C LEU A 246 -18.29 -14.84 -9.40
N LYS A 247 -19.39 -15.36 -8.83
CA LYS A 247 -20.73 -15.21 -9.41
C LYS A 247 -21.10 -13.74 -9.59
N TYR A 248 -20.81 -12.88 -8.62
CA TYR A 248 -21.03 -11.44 -8.77
C TYR A 248 -20.17 -10.83 -9.89
N TRP A 249 -18.90 -11.19 -9.95
CA TRP A 249 -17.95 -10.66 -10.94
C TRP A 249 -18.36 -10.99 -12.37
N VAL A 250 -18.76 -12.24 -12.64
CA VAL A 250 -19.20 -12.69 -13.99
C VAL A 250 -20.35 -11.82 -14.53
N HIS A 251 -21.24 -11.35 -13.65
CA HIS A 251 -22.36 -10.49 -14.02
C HIS A 251 -22.01 -8.99 -14.02
N CYS A 252 -20.90 -8.57 -13.42
CA CYS A 252 -20.54 -7.16 -13.29
C CYS A 252 -20.05 -6.57 -14.62
N GLU A 253 -20.52 -5.38 -14.99
CA GLU A 253 -20.12 -4.68 -16.24
C GLU A 253 -18.78 -3.96 -16.17
N VAL A 254 -18.25 -3.78 -14.96
CA VAL A 254 -17.03 -3.02 -14.71
C VAL A 254 -15.95 -3.98 -14.28
N ASP A 255 -14.74 -3.79 -14.80
CA ASP A 255 -13.58 -4.50 -14.29
C ASP A 255 -13.32 -4.05 -12.84
N MET A 256 -13.25 -5.01 -11.93
CA MET A 256 -13.06 -4.71 -10.50
C MET A 256 -11.60 -4.46 -10.16
N PHE A 257 -10.66 -5.03 -10.92
CA PHE A 257 -9.22 -4.96 -10.67
C PHE A 257 -8.41 -4.88 -11.97
N ASP A 258 -7.72 -3.76 -12.18
CA ASP A 258 -6.89 -3.39 -13.35
C ASP A 258 -5.59 -4.22 -13.45
N GLU A 259 -5.14 -4.82 -12.35
CA GLU A 259 -3.97 -5.72 -12.36
C GLU A 259 -4.32 -7.10 -11.78
N TYR A 260 -4.36 -7.20 -10.45
CA TYR A 260 -4.53 -8.47 -9.74
C TYR A 260 -5.21 -8.28 -8.38
N LEU A 261 -6.09 -9.21 -8.05
CA LEU A 261 -6.55 -9.44 -6.69
C LEU A 261 -5.83 -10.68 -6.14
N HIS A 262 -5.09 -10.50 -5.05
CA HIS A 262 -4.44 -11.57 -4.31
C HIS A 262 -5.13 -11.77 -2.97
N ILE A 263 -5.48 -13.01 -2.65
CA ILE A 263 -6.11 -13.39 -1.38
C ILE A 263 -5.31 -14.56 -0.79
N ASP A 264 -4.76 -14.39 0.40
CA ASP A 264 -4.13 -15.49 1.11
C ASP A 264 -5.19 -16.49 1.58
N MET A 265 -4.97 -17.78 1.31
CA MET A 265 -5.86 -18.89 1.65
C MET A 265 -5.11 -19.90 2.53
N GLU A 266 -5.79 -20.52 3.49
CA GLU A 266 -5.14 -21.46 4.42
C GLU A 266 -4.97 -22.87 3.86
N GLU A 267 -5.82 -23.25 2.90
CA GLU A 267 -5.91 -24.61 2.35
C GLU A 267 -5.71 -24.63 0.82
N ASP A 268 -5.58 -25.83 0.25
CA ASP A 268 -5.68 -26.03 -1.20
C ASP A 268 -7.10 -25.65 -1.67
N ILE A 269 -7.27 -25.38 -2.97
CA ILE A 269 -8.56 -24.95 -3.52
C ILE A 269 -9.53 -26.15 -3.60
N PRO A 270 -10.66 -26.17 -2.87
CA PRO A 270 -11.76 -27.08 -3.12
C PRO A 270 -12.51 -26.56 -4.35
N GLU A 271 -12.13 -27.04 -5.52
CA GLU A 271 -12.69 -26.59 -6.80
C GLU A 271 -14.22 -26.73 -6.86
N ASP A 272 -14.74 -27.81 -6.30
CA ASP A 272 -16.18 -28.09 -6.24
C ASP A 272 -16.96 -27.03 -5.44
N GLU A 273 -16.35 -26.40 -4.43
CA GLU A 273 -16.98 -25.34 -3.64
C GLU A 273 -16.75 -23.95 -4.28
N LEU A 274 -15.51 -23.67 -4.70
CA LEU A 274 -15.15 -22.36 -5.25
C LEU A 274 -15.87 -22.08 -6.58
N PHE A 275 -16.05 -23.10 -7.43
CA PHE A 275 -16.63 -22.99 -8.76
C PHE A 275 -18.03 -23.58 -8.87
N ASP A 276 -18.68 -23.90 -7.75
CA ASP A 276 -20.07 -24.33 -7.75
C ASP A 276 -20.94 -23.36 -8.54
N GLY A 277 -21.71 -23.86 -9.51
CA GLY A 277 -22.58 -23.02 -10.33
C GLY A 277 -21.86 -22.18 -11.41
N ILE A 278 -20.59 -22.44 -11.72
CA ILE A 278 -19.78 -21.65 -12.66
C ILE A 278 -19.19 -22.53 -13.76
N THR A 279 -19.51 -22.22 -15.01
CA THR A 279 -18.84 -22.80 -16.18
C THR A 279 -17.43 -22.23 -16.33
N ARG A 280 -16.42 -23.10 -16.49
CA ARG A 280 -15.01 -22.71 -16.55
C ARG A 280 -14.19 -23.57 -17.51
N LEU A 281 -13.07 -23.02 -17.98
CA LEU A 281 -11.99 -23.80 -18.58
C LEU A 281 -10.91 -24.08 -17.54
N ASN A 282 -10.43 -25.33 -17.49
CA ASN A 282 -9.25 -25.70 -16.73
C ASN A 282 -8.06 -25.71 -17.69
N SER A 283 -7.15 -24.76 -17.51
CA SER A 283 -5.94 -24.65 -18.30
C SER A 283 -4.71 -24.96 -17.45
N ASN A 284 -3.75 -25.69 -18.01
CA ASN A 284 -2.42 -25.85 -17.43
C ASN A 284 -1.36 -24.99 -18.15
N ARG A 285 -1.82 -24.02 -18.95
CA ARG A 285 -0.95 -23.16 -19.77
C ARG A 285 0.14 -22.43 -18.98
N PHE A 286 -0.09 -22.17 -17.70
CA PHE A 286 0.83 -21.43 -16.83
C PHE A 286 1.75 -22.32 -16.00
N GLY A 287 1.79 -23.64 -16.28
CA GLY A 287 2.43 -24.63 -15.42
C GLY A 287 1.78 -24.72 -14.03
N LEU A 288 0.60 -24.13 -13.89
CA LEU A 288 -0.26 -24.10 -12.70
C LEU A 288 -1.71 -24.22 -13.19
N PRO A 289 -2.59 -24.87 -12.40
CA PRO A 289 -4.02 -24.85 -12.67
C PRO A 289 -4.52 -23.41 -12.74
N ALA A 290 -5.12 -23.06 -13.88
CA ALA A 290 -5.78 -21.79 -14.08
C ALA A 290 -7.20 -21.99 -14.58
N TYR A 291 -8.11 -21.18 -14.06
CA TYR A 291 -9.53 -21.21 -14.39
C TYR A 291 -9.90 -19.95 -15.15
N LEU A 292 -10.69 -20.10 -16.21
CA LEU A 292 -11.08 -19.01 -17.12
C LEU A 292 -12.60 -18.92 -17.18
N MET A 293 -13.13 -17.70 -17.03
CA MET A 293 -14.56 -17.37 -17.14
C MET A 293 -14.80 -16.22 -18.13
N ARG A 294 -16.03 -16.08 -18.66
CA ARG A 294 -16.37 -15.13 -19.72
C ARG A 294 -16.90 -13.78 -19.19
N LYS A 295 -16.23 -12.70 -19.61
CA LYS A 295 -16.72 -11.34 -19.99
C LYS A 295 -15.49 -10.54 -20.43
N LEU A 296 -14.56 -10.42 -19.50
CA LEU A 296 -13.12 -10.50 -19.69
C LEU A 296 -12.70 -11.93 -19.35
N ILE A 297 -11.51 -12.36 -19.75
CA ILE A 297 -10.99 -13.66 -19.38
C ILE A 297 -10.46 -13.55 -17.96
N LEU A 298 -11.28 -13.98 -17.00
CA LEU A 298 -10.87 -14.01 -15.61
C LEU A 298 -10.00 -15.24 -15.38
N CYS A 299 -8.70 -15.01 -15.27
CA CYS A 299 -7.71 -16.00 -14.87
C CYS A 299 -7.70 -16.12 -13.36
N ILE A 300 -7.96 -17.32 -12.85
CA ILE A 300 -7.80 -17.65 -11.44
C ILE A 300 -6.76 -18.73 -11.29
N TRP A 301 -5.72 -18.48 -10.51
CA TRP A 301 -4.68 -19.48 -10.27
C TRP A 301 -4.22 -19.44 -8.82
N TYR A 302 -3.64 -20.56 -8.39
CA TYR A 302 -3.15 -20.73 -7.04
C TYR A 302 -1.64 -20.81 -7.01
N GLN A 303 -1.01 -20.04 -6.12
CA GLN A 303 0.42 -20.09 -5.93
C GLN A 303 0.79 -19.84 -4.48
N LYS A 304 1.48 -20.80 -3.84
CA LYS A 304 2.05 -20.66 -2.49
C LYS A 304 1.03 -20.18 -1.44
N ARG A 305 -0.17 -20.77 -1.40
CA ARG A 305 -1.25 -20.37 -0.47
C ARG A 305 -1.87 -19.01 -0.72
N THR A 306 -1.78 -18.54 -1.96
CA THR A 306 -2.45 -17.32 -2.39
C THR A 306 -3.29 -17.62 -3.63
N LEU A 307 -4.59 -17.33 -3.54
CA LEU A 307 -5.49 -17.28 -4.67
C LEU A 307 -5.27 -15.96 -5.41
N LYS A 308 -5.06 -16.04 -6.73
CA LYS A 308 -4.81 -14.87 -7.56
C LYS A 308 -5.86 -14.81 -8.66
N LEU A 309 -6.40 -13.62 -8.86
CA LEU A 309 -7.42 -13.32 -9.86
C LEU A 309 -6.92 -12.16 -10.71
N GLY A 310 -7.00 -12.29 -12.03
CA GLY A 310 -6.65 -11.24 -13.00
C GLY A 310 -7.59 -11.30 -14.20
N ALA A 311 -8.11 -10.16 -14.62
CA ALA A 311 -9.00 -10.04 -15.78
C ALA A 311 -8.19 -9.61 -17.00
N TRP A 312 -8.44 -10.25 -18.14
CA TRP A 312 -7.66 -10.03 -19.37
C TRP A 312 -8.57 -9.89 -20.57
N LEU A 313 -8.16 -9.04 -21.52
CA LEU A 313 -8.75 -9.03 -22.85
C LEU A 313 -8.29 -10.27 -23.63
N PRO A 314 -9.10 -10.74 -24.60
CA PRO A 314 -8.73 -11.90 -25.43
C PRO A 314 -7.40 -11.74 -26.17
N ASP A 315 -7.07 -10.51 -26.53
CA ASP A 315 -5.87 -10.17 -27.28
C ASP A 315 -4.71 -9.74 -26.37
N ASP A 316 -4.92 -9.72 -25.04
CA ASP A 316 -3.86 -9.41 -24.09
C ASP A 316 -2.78 -10.49 -24.07
N ARG A 317 -1.57 -10.04 -23.77
CA ARG A 317 -0.39 -10.89 -23.64
C ARG A 317 -0.11 -11.13 -22.17
N TRP A 318 0.16 -12.39 -21.85
CA TRP A 318 0.58 -12.74 -20.50
C TRP A 318 1.99 -12.18 -20.20
N PRO A 319 2.25 -11.57 -19.03
CA PRO A 319 3.51 -10.88 -18.76
C PRO A 319 4.72 -11.79 -18.50
N ILE A 320 4.57 -13.12 -18.50
CA ILE A 320 5.65 -14.05 -18.15
C ILE A 320 6.24 -14.66 -19.43
N GLU A 321 7.56 -14.54 -19.55
CA GLU A 321 8.45 -15.09 -20.59
C GLU A 321 8.35 -16.61 -20.73
N ILE A 322 7.23 -17.12 -21.25
CA ILE A 322 7.16 -18.45 -21.85
C ILE A 322 7.22 -18.22 -23.36
N GLU A 323 8.18 -18.87 -24.02
CA GLU A 323 8.36 -18.80 -25.47
C GLU A 323 7.02 -19.01 -26.20
N GLY A 324 6.55 -17.97 -26.89
CA GLY A 324 5.35 -18.00 -27.71
C GLY A 324 4.48 -16.76 -27.49
N ASP A 325 4.16 -16.10 -28.59
CA ASP A 325 3.30 -14.92 -28.67
C ASP A 325 1.81 -15.29 -28.49
N LYS A 326 1.50 -16.09 -27.46
CA LYS A 326 0.16 -16.65 -27.28
C LYS A 326 -0.74 -15.66 -26.53
N THR A 327 -1.85 -15.28 -27.17
CA THR A 327 -2.96 -14.50 -26.57
C THR A 327 -3.96 -15.44 -25.88
N PHE A 328 -5.00 -14.91 -25.25
CA PHE A 328 -6.08 -15.69 -24.65
C PHE A 328 -7.24 -15.98 -25.62
N ARG A 329 -7.01 -15.82 -26.92
CA ARG A 329 -8.07 -15.83 -27.93
C ARG A 329 -8.76 -17.19 -28.04
N GLY A 330 -8.00 -18.28 -28.02
CA GLY A 330 -8.55 -19.64 -28.11
C GLY A 330 -9.46 -19.96 -26.93
N GLU A 331 -9.05 -19.58 -25.72
CA GLU A 331 -9.84 -19.78 -24.52
C GLU A 331 -11.11 -18.91 -24.49
N TYR A 332 -11.02 -17.68 -25.01
CA TYR A 332 -12.20 -16.83 -25.19
C TYR A 332 -13.23 -17.43 -26.13
N ASP A 333 -12.77 -17.89 -27.30
CA ASP A 333 -13.65 -18.45 -28.33
C ASP A 333 -14.25 -19.79 -27.85
N ALA A 334 -13.52 -20.60 -27.07
CA ALA A 334 -14.06 -21.79 -26.42
C ALA A 334 -15.13 -21.46 -25.38
N LEU A 335 -14.90 -20.49 -24.49
CA LEU A 335 -15.92 -20.05 -23.52
C LEU A 335 -17.20 -19.56 -24.22
N ARG A 336 -17.06 -18.81 -25.33
CA ARG A 336 -18.22 -18.39 -26.12
C ARG A 336 -18.97 -19.56 -26.74
N ALA A 337 -18.25 -20.55 -27.27
CA ALA A 337 -18.85 -21.73 -27.87
C ALA A 337 -19.60 -22.58 -26.83
N VAL A 338 -19.04 -22.76 -25.62
CA VAL A 338 -19.71 -23.48 -24.51
C VAL A 338 -21.00 -22.79 -24.11
N GLU A 339 -20.98 -21.47 -23.87
CA GLU A 339 -22.18 -20.75 -23.47
C GLU A 339 -23.26 -20.77 -24.55
N ARG A 340 -22.87 -20.59 -25.82
CA ARG A 340 -23.80 -20.70 -26.94
C ARG A 340 -24.44 -22.09 -27.00
N ARG A 341 -23.65 -23.15 -26.78
CA ARG A 341 -24.15 -24.53 -26.75
C ARG A 341 -25.15 -24.71 -25.60
N MET A 342 -24.86 -24.20 -24.40
CA MET A 342 -25.77 -24.27 -23.25
C MET A 342 -27.10 -23.54 -23.51
N GLU A 343 -27.08 -22.36 -24.13
CA GLU A 343 -28.29 -21.61 -24.52
C GLU A 343 -29.17 -22.41 -25.49
N LEU A 344 -28.53 -23.07 -26.47
CA LEU A 344 -29.20 -23.90 -27.47
C LEU A 344 -29.81 -25.16 -26.84
N GLU A 345 -29.08 -25.83 -25.95
CA GLU A 345 -29.58 -26.99 -25.20
C GLU A 345 -30.77 -26.63 -24.31
N GLN A 346 -30.75 -25.46 -23.67
CA GLN A 346 -31.89 -24.96 -22.90
C GLN A 346 -33.10 -24.70 -23.81
N THR A 347 -32.87 -24.08 -24.96
CA THR A 347 -33.93 -23.84 -25.97
C THR A 347 -34.54 -25.16 -26.48
N LEU A 348 -33.73 -26.20 -26.65
CA LEU A 348 -34.17 -27.54 -27.06
C LEU A 348 -35.03 -28.22 -25.99
N LYS A 349 -34.72 -28.02 -24.70
CA LYS A 349 -35.55 -28.51 -23.59
C LYS A 349 -36.94 -27.85 -23.56
N GLU A 350 -37.03 -26.60 -24.04
CA GLU A 350 -38.26 -25.81 -24.08
C GLU A 350 -39.07 -26.02 -25.37
N ASN A 351 -38.41 -26.35 -26.50
CA ASN A 351 -39.05 -26.58 -27.80
C ASN A 351 -38.50 -27.86 -28.47
N TYR A 352 -39.37 -28.84 -28.69
CA TYR A 352 -38.99 -30.23 -28.97
C TYR A 352 -38.51 -30.55 -30.40
N ASP A 353 -38.42 -29.60 -31.33
CA ASP A 353 -37.99 -29.95 -32.70
C ASP A 353 -37.47 -28.76 -33.52
N VAL A 354 -36.15 -28.58 -33.54
CA VAL A 354 -35.47 -27.66 -34.47
C VAL A 354 -34.17 -28.32 -34.92
N GLU A 355 -34.20 -28.98 -36.08
CA GLU A 355 -33.03 -29.65 -36.70
C GLU A 355 -31.82 -28.71 -36.84
N ASP A 356 -32.07 -27.42 -37.06
CA ASP A 356 -31.04 -26.38 -37.13
C ASP A 356 -30.30 -26.21 -35.78
N ILE A 357 -31.00 -26.30 -34.64
CA ILE A 357 -30.38 -26.20 -33.30
C ILE A 357 -29.46 -27.39 -33.05
N LEU A 358 -29.88 -28.59 -33.43
CA LEU A 358 -29.07 -29.80 -33.27
C LEU A 358 -27.81 -29.76 -34.15
N ASN A 359 -27.91 -29.24 -35.37
CA ASN A 359 -26.75 -29.04 -36.23
C ASN A 359 -25.78 -28.01 -35.66
N GLU A 360 -26.27 -26.87 -35.15
CA GLU A 360 -25.41 -25.86 -34.51
C GLU A 360 -24.70 -26.41 -33.26
N ILE A 361 -25.39 -27.20 -32.42
CA ILE A 361 -24.76 -27.88 -31.28
C ILE A 361 -23.64 -28.82 -31.73
N ARG A 362 -23.84 -29.58 -32.83
CA ARG A 362 -22.80 -30.47 -33.37
C ARG A 362 -21.57 -29.69 -33.83
N GLU A 363 -21.77 -28.62 -34.58
CA GLU A 363 -20.68 -27.76 -35.07
C GLU A 363 -19.90 -27.13 -33.90
N LEU A 364 -20.60 -26.69 -32.85
CA LEU A 364 -19.95 -26.17 -31.64
C LEU A 364 -19.14 -27.24 -30.90
N ASN A 365 -19.63 -28.49 -30.84
CA ASN A 365 -18.87 -29.59 -30.24
C ASN A 365 -17.59 -29.90 -31.03
N GLU A 366 -17.65 -29.96 -32.36
CA GLU A 366 -16.48 -30.15 -33.22
C GLU A 366 -15.46 -29.01 -33.01
N GLN A 367 -15.92 -27.76 -32.99
CA GLN A 367 -15.06 -26.60 -32.71
C GLN A 367 -14.41 -26.67 -31.31
N LEU A 368 -15.15 -27.11 -30.29
CA LEU A 368 -14.63 -27.22 -28.93
C LEU A 368 -13.57 -28.33 -28.81
N GLU A 369 -13.74 -29.46 -29.49
CA GLU A 369 -12.74 -30.54 -29.55
C GLU A 369 -11.44 -30.03 -30.17
N GLU A 370 -11.52 -29.34 -31.31
CA GLU A 370 -10.35 -28.74 -31.97
C GLU A 370 -9.62 -27.74 -31.04
N LEU A 371 -10.37 -26.84 -30.39
CA LEU A 371 -9.79 -25.85 -29.49
C LEU A 371 -9.14 -26.48 -28.25
N GLN A 372 -9.70 -27.56 -27.72
CA GLN A 372 -9.11 -28.31 -26.59
C GLN A 372 -7.77 -28.97 -26.97
N GLU A 373 -7.69 -29.55 -28.17
CA GLU A 373 -6.46 -30.17 -28.69
C GLU A 373 -5.35 -29.14 -28.94
N GLU A 374 -5.69 -27.99 -29.54
CA GLU A 374 -4.72 -26.96 -29.90
C GLU A 374 -4.20 -26.14 -28.70
N SER A 375 -5.05 -25.92 -27.69
CA SER A 375 -4.80 -24.90 -26.65
C SER A 375 -4.54 -25.46 -25.25
N MET A 376 -4.45 -26.78 -25.08
CA MET A 376 -4.10 -27.46 -23.82
C MET A 376 -4.96 -27.05 -22.61
N PHE A 377 -6.28 -26.95 -22.80
CA PHE A 377 -7.25 -26.78 -21.71
C PHE A 377 -8.34 -27.85 -21.79
N THR A 378 -9.02 -28.10 -20.67
CA THR A 378 -10.25 -28.90 -20.60
C THR A 378 -11.42 -28.03 -20.19
N ILE A 379 -12.63 -28.40 -20.60
CA ILE A 379 -13.85 -27.66 -20.26
C ILE A 379 -14.50 -28.36 -19.06
N THR A 380 -14.97 -27.59 -18.09
CA THR A 380 -15.81 -28.09 -16.99
C THR A 380 -17.07 -27.24 -16.94
N GLU A 381 -18.18 -27.86 -17.26
CA GLU A 381 -19.49 -27.23 -17.31
C GLU A 381 -20.22 -27.36 -15.98
N CYS A 382 -21.02 -26.34 -15.67
CA CYS A 382 -21.99 -26.44 -14.60
C CYS A 382 -23.15 -27.35 -15.06
N ILE A 383 -23.45 -28.39 -14.26
CA ILE A 383 -24.60 -29.28 -14.47
C ILE A 383 -25.88 -28.65 -13.90
#